data_AF-A0A6P9B6G4-F1
#
_entry.id   AF-A0A6P9B6G4-F1
#
_cell.length_a   1.000
_cell.length_b   1.000
_cell.length_c   1.000
_cell.angle_alpha   90.00
_cell.angle_beta   90.00
_cell.angle_gamma   90.00
#
_symmetry.space_group_name_H-M   'P 1'
#
loop_
_entity.id
_entity.type
_entity.pdbx_description
1 polymer ?
#
loop_
_entity_poly.entity_id
_entity_poly.type
_entity_poly.pdbx_seq_one_letter_code
_entity_poly.pdbx_strand_id
1 'polypeptide(L)'
;NQFSPCATTFFFFSSDSLLTHVEQLLRAFILKISVCDAVLDNNPPGCTFTILVHTREAATRNMEKIQVIKDFPWILADEQDVHMHDPRLIPLKTMTSDLLKMQLYVEERTQKGT
;
A
#
# COMPACT_ATOMS: atom_id res chain seq x y z
N ASN A 1 -40.72 -19.41 26.65
CA ASN A 1 -39.83 -18.23 26.57
C ASN A 1 -38.39 -18.69 26.51
N GLN A 2 -37.92 -18.98 25.29
CA GLN A 2 -36.56 -19.47 25.02
C GLN A 2 -35.74 -18.26 24.54
N PHE A 3 -34.87 -17.74 25.40
CA PHE A 3 -33.91 -16.69 25.02
C PHE A 3 -32.78 -17.33 24.22
N SER A 4 -32.56 -16.87 22.99
CA SER A 4 -31.50 -17.31 22.08
C SER A 4 -30.28 -16.39 22.21
N PRO A 5 -29.12 -16.86 22.71
CA PRO A 5 -27.91 -16.04 22.82
C PRO A 5 -27.02 -16.11 21.56
N CYS A 6 -27.49 -16.70 20.45
CA CYS A 6 -26.59 -17.16 19.39
C CYS A 6 -26.14 -16.09 18.37
N ALA A 7 -26.83 -14.95 18.23
CA ALA A 7 -26.55 -14.00 17.14
C ALA A 7 -25.28 -13.16 17.37
N THR A 8 -25.02 -12.71 18.60
CA THR A 8 -23.90 -11.80 18.90
C THR A 8 -22.55 -12.52 18.91
N THR A 9 -22.51 -13.76 19.39
CA THR A 9 -21.28 -14.58 19.42
C THR A 9 -20.83 -14.99 18.01
N PHE A 10 -21.77 -15.24 17.10
CA PHE A 10 -21.48 -15.61 15.71
C PHE A 10 -20.84 -14.46 14.91
N PHE A 11 -21.30 -13.22 15.15
CA PHE A 11 -20.78 -12.03 14.47
C PHE A 11 -19.34 -11.70 14.88
N PHE A 12 -19.00 -11.89 16.16
CA PHE A 12 -17.66 -11.65 16.69
C PHE A 12 -16.64 -12.65 16.11
N PHE A 13 -16.98 -13.94 16.08
CA PHE A 13 -16.11 -14.99 15.54
C PHE A 13 -15.84 -14.84 14.03
N SER A 14 -16.82 -14.30 13.28
CA SER A 14 -16.68 -14.08 11.85
C SER A 14 -15.69 -12.95 11.53
N SER A 15 -15.67 -11.89 12.34
CA SER A 15 -14.79 -10.73 12.13
C SER A 15 -13.31 -11.08 12.33
N ASP A 16 -13.00 -11.86 13.37
CA ASP A 16 -11.62 -12.32 13.64
C ASP A 16 -11.10 -13.23 12.52
N SER A 17 -11.96 -14.10 11.97
CA SER A 17 -11.59 -14.98 10.86
C SER A 17 -11.31 -14.20 9.56
N LEU A 18 -12.09 -13.15 9.28
CA LEU A 18 -11.91 -12.28 8.11
C LEU A 18 -10.63 -11.44 8.23
N LEU A 19 -10.35 -10.90 9.42
CA LEU A 19 -9.11 -10.15 9.67
C LEU A 19 -7.89 -11.07 9.57
N THR A 20 -7.96 -12.28 10.12
CA THR A 20 -6.93 -13.30 9.96
C THR A 20 -6.69 -13.64 8.49
N HIS A 21 -7.75 -13.74 7.69
CA HIS A 21 -7.64 -13.97 6.26
C HIS A 21 -6.95 -12.79 5.55
N VAL A 22 -7.28 -11.55 5.88
CA VAL A 22 -6.60 -10.36 5.35
C VAL A 22 -5.12 -10.35 5.75
N GLU A 23 -4.79 -10.69 6.99
CA GLU A 23 -3.40 -10.82 7.45
C GLU A 23 -2.61 -11.85 6.63
N GLN A 24 -3.20 -13.00 6.35
CA GLN A 24 -2.59 -14.02 5.48
C GLN A 24 -2.38 -13.51 4.05
N LEU A 25 -3.35 -12.77 3.50
CA LEU A 25 -3.20 -12.16 2.18
C LEU A 25 -2.08 -11.10 2.17
N LEU A 26 -1.97 -10.27 3.22
CA LEU A 26 -0.92 -9.28 3.38
C LEU A 26 0.47 -9.90 3.54
N ARG A 27 0.60 -11.06 4.22
CA ARG A 27 1.86 -11.81 4.28
C ARG A 27 2.41 -12.13 2.90
N ALA A 28 1.55 -12.41 1.92
CA ALA A 28 1.99 -12.68 0.55
C ALA A 28 2.62 -11.45 -0.14
N PHE A 29 2.26 -10.22 0.25
CA PHE A 29 2.93 -9.00 -0.23
C PHE A 29 4.33 -8.89 0.35
N ILE A 30 4.48 -9.15 1.65
CA ILE A 30 5.78 -9.12 2.33
C ILE A 30 6.73 -10.14 1.70
N LEU A 31 6.26 -11.36 1.45
CA LEU A 31 7.05 -12.39 0.78
C LEU A 31 7.48 -11.98 -0.63
N LYS A 32 6.62 -11.28 -1.38
CA LYS A 32 6.96 -10.77 -2.71
C LYS A 32 8.00 -9.64 -2.66
N ILE A 33 7.95 -8.77 -1.64
CA ILE A 33 8.97 -7.74 -1.42
C ILE A 33 10.31 -8.39 -1.05
N SER A 34 10.31 -9.42 -0.20
CA SER A 34 11.55 -10.09 0.23
C SER A 34 12.35 -10.77 -0.88
N VAL A 35 11.73 -10.98 -2.05
CA VAL A 35 12.37 -11.65 -3.21
C VAL A 35 12.23 -10.83 -4.49
N CYS A 36 11.90 -9.54 -4.40
CA CYS A 36 11.69 -8.72 -5.59
C CYS A 36 13.00 -8.33 -6.28
N ASP A 37 14.15 -8.45 -5.61
CA ASP A 37 15.48 -8.28 -6.19
C ASP A 37 15.73 -9.21 -7.38
N ALA A 38 15.14 -10.42 -7.39
CA ALA A 38 15.25 -11.36 -8.49
C ALA A 38 14.53 -10.91 -9.78
N VAL A 39 13.63 -9.91 -9.70
CA VAL A 39 12.84 -9.42 -10.85
C VAL A 39 13.06 -7.94 -11.15
N LEU A 40 13.90 -7.26 -10.38
CA LEU A 40 14.22 -5.84 -10.51
C LEU A 40 15.70 -5.67 -10.83
N ASP A 41 16.03 -4.61 -11.56
CA ASP A 41 17.42 -4.27 -11.83
C ASP A 41 18.06 -3.61 -10.59
N ASN A 42 19.38 -3.67 -10.46
CA ASN A 42 20.06 -2.99 -9.37
C ASN A 42 19.91 -1.46 -9.48
N ASN A 43 19.63 -0.80 -8.36
CA ASN A 43 19.61 0.66 -8.30
C ASN A 43 21.05 1.22 -8.26
N PRO A 44 21.27 2.45 -8.76
CA PRO A 44 22.56 3.11 -8.63
C PRO A 44 22.95 3.31 -7.14
N PRO A 45 24.24 3.47 -6.84
CA PRO A 45 24.68 3.77 -5.49
C PRO A 45 24.15 5.15 -5.03
N GLY A 46 23.94 5.30 -3.71
CA GLY A 46 23.55 6.58 -3.12
C GLY A 46 22.07 6.96 -3.31
N CYS A 47 21.19 6.01 -3.64
CA CYS A 47 19.76 6.27 -3.68
C CYS A 47 19.20 6.76 -2.34
N THR A 48 18.26 7.70 -2.42
CA THR A 48 17.38 8.12 -1.32
C THR A 48 15.95 7.69 -1.63
N PHE A 49 15.02 7.89 -0.69
CA PHE A 49 13.61 7.63 -0.94
C PHE A 49 12.73 8.75 -0.38
N THR A 50 11.53 8.86 -0.93
CA THR A 50 10.44 9.70 -0.42
C THR A 50 9.13 8.89 -0.48
N ILE A 51 8.10 9.35 0.24
CA ILE A 51 6.78 8.71 0.27
C ILE A 51 5.76 9.67 -0.32
N LEU A 52 5.09 9.24 -1.38
CA LEU A 52 4.03 9.98 -2.05
C LEU A 52 2.66 9.37 -1.68
N VAL A 53 1.66 10.22 -1.45
CA VAL A 53 0.28 9.81 -1.15
C VAL A 53 -0.66 10.40 -2.20
N HIS A 54 -1.21 9.54 -3.05
CA HIS A 54 -2.22 9.94 -4.02
C HIS A 54 -3.62 9.89 -3.40
N THR A 55 -4.26 11.04 -3.25
CA THR A 55 -5.64 11.14 -2.76
C THR A 55 -6.64 11.03 -3.92
N ARG A 56 -7.81 10.42 -3.66
CA ARG A 56 -8.88 10.29 -4.68
C ARG A 56 -9.43 11.64 -5.14
N GLU A 57 -9.50 12.61 -4.22
CA GLU A 57 -9.90 13.98 -4.48
C GLU A 57 -8.70 14.92 -4.33
N ALA A 58 -8.85 16.19 -4.70
CA ALA A 58 -7.81 17.21 -4.57
C ALA A 58 -7.22 17.25 -3.14
N ALA A 59 -5.89 17.13 -3.06
CA ALA A 59 -5.16 17.01 -1.79
C ALA A 59 -5.36 18.20 -0.85
N THR A 60 -5.68 19.40 -1.37
CA THR A 60 -5.96 20.62 -0.59
C THR A 60 -7.04 20.40 0.47
N ARG A 61 -8.06 19.55 0.21
CA ARG A 61 -9.11 19.22 1.19
C ARG A 61 -8.66 18.24 2.26
N ASN A 62 -7.63 17.45 1.99
CA ASN A 62 -7.14 16.38 2.86
C ASN A 62 -5.91 16.81 3.67
N MET A 63 -5.24 17.90 3.30
CA MET A 63 -4.04 18.40 3.98
C MET A 63 -4.27 18.63 5.48
N GLU A 64 -5.39 19.24 5.87
CA GLU A 64 -5.72 19.46 7.29
C GLU A 64 -5.89 18.15 8.07
N LYS A 65 -6.36 17.08 7.41
CA LYS A 65 -6.55 15.75 8.03
C LYS A 65 -5.26 14.94 8.11
N ILE A 66 -4.35 15.16 7.17
CA ILE A 66 -3.09 14.40 7.06
C ILE A 66 -2.01 14.97 8.00
N GLN A 67 -2.09 16.25 8.35
CA GLN A 67 -1.19 16.91 9.32
C GLN A 67 -1.48 16.53 10.78
N VAL A 68 -1.38 15.24 11.11
CA VAL A 68 -1.66 14.69 12.45
C VAL A 68 -0.42 14.76 13.37
N ILE A 69 0.78 14.87 12.79
CA ILE A 69 2.05 14.81 13.52
C ILE A 69 2.65 16.22 13.62
N LYS A 70 2.93 16.65 14.85
CA LYS A 70 3.62 17.92 15.12
C LYS A 70 5.03 17.86 14.51
N ASP A 71 5.44 18.95 13.85
CA ASP A 71 6.75 19.12 13.23
C ASP A 71 7.04 18.15 12.06
N PHE A 72 5.99 17.57 11.45
CA PHE A 72 6.09 16.74 10.24
C PHE A 72 5.06 17.19 9.18
N PRO A 73 5.32 18.31 8.48
CA PRO A 73 4.36 18.88 7.52
C PRO A 73 4.32 18.07 6.22
N TRP A 74 3.12 17.82 5.72
CA TRP A 74 2.89 17.32 4.37
C TRP A 74 2.73 18.50 3.40
N ILE A 75 3.38 18.41 2.24
CA ILE A 75 3.31 19.41 1.16
C ILE A 75 2.72 18.78 -0.10
N LEU A 76 2.23 19.61 -1.03
CA LEU A 76 1.88 19.13 -2.36
C LEU A 76 3.18 18.73 -3.07
N ALA A 77 3.17 17.56 -3.72
CA ALA A 77 4.30 17.12 -4.51
C ALA A 77 4.37 17.92 -5.82
N ASP A 78 5.58 18.36 -6.18
CA ASP A 78 5.82 18.97 -7.47
C ASP A 78 5.88 17.91 -8.58
N GLU A 79 5.58 18.27 -9.82
CA GLU A 79 5.58 17.32 -10.95
C GLU A 79 6.95 16.63 -11.12
N GLN A 80 8.04 17.33 -10.79
CA GLN A 80 9.40 16.78 -10.85
C GLN A 80 9.65 15.67 -9.83
N ASP A 81 8.98 15.70 -8.67
CA ASP A 81 9.14 14.68 -7.63
C ASP A 81 8.39 13.39 -7.96
N VAL A 82 7.40 13.47 -8.86
CA VAL A 82 6.51 12.36 -9.23
C VAL A 82 6.87 11.77 -10.58
N HIS A 83 7.42 12.55 -11.51
CA HIS A 83 7.60 12.11 -12.89
C HIS A 83 8.72 11.08 -13.04
N MET A 84 8.34 9.83 -13.31
CA MET A 84 9.24 8.81 -13.84
C MET A 84 9.10 8.74 -15.36
N HIS A 85 10.19 9.05 -16.08
CA HIS A 85 10.21 8.93 -17.53
C HIS A 85 10.32 7.46 -17.96
N ASP A 86 9.43 7.02 -18.85
CA ASP A 86 9.36 5.67 -19.44
C ASP A 86 9.46 4.54 -18.39
N PRO A 87 8.49 4.43 -17.45
CA PRO A 87 8.50 3.37 -16.46
C PRO A 87 8.00 2.04 -17.03
N ARG A 88 8.76 0.98 -16.82
CA ARG A 88 8.30 -0.40 -16.92
C ARG A 88 7.48 -0.76 -15.68
N LEU A 89 6.25 -1.19 -15.87
CA LEU A 89 5.38 -1.66 -14.78
C LEU A 89 5.64 -3.15 -14.48
N ILE A 90 6.00 -3.45 -13.23
CA ILE A 90 6.32 -4.80 -12.77
C ILE A 90 5.36 -5.19 -11.66
N PRO A 91 4.33 -6.02 -11.93
CA PRO A 91 3.37 -6.43 -10.92
C PRO A 91 4.00 -7.42 -9.93
N LEU A 92 3.86 -7.18 -8.62
CA LEU A 92 4.37 -8.06 -7.58
C LEU A 92 3.27 -8.92 -6.96
N LYS A 93 2.16 -8.30 -6.55
CA LYS A 93 1.04 -8.99 -5.90
C LYS A 93 -0.28 -8.24 -6.07
N THR A 94 -1.37 -8.99 -6.17
CA THR A 94 -2.74 -8.48 -6.08
C THR A 94 -3.50 -9.31 -5.05
N MET A 95 -4.38 -8.65 -4.29
CA MET A 95 -5.38 -9.29 -3.45
C MET A 95 -6.74 -8.65 -3.64
N THR A 96 -7.77 -9.45 -3.38
CA THR A 96 -9.15 -9.02 -3.33
C THR A 96 -9.80 -9.80 -2.21
N SER A 97 -10.30 -9.07 -1.21
CA SER A 97 -11.19 -9.59 -0.18
C SER A 97 -12.39 -8.64 -0.04
N ASP A 98 -13.34 -9.03 0.79
CA ASP A 98 -14.52 -8.19 1.08
C ASP A 98 -14.13 -6.88 1.78
N LEU A 99 -13.05 -6.88 2.57
CA LEU A 99 -12.58 -5.72 3.32
C LEU A 99 -11.55 -4.86 2.56
N LEU A 100 -10.70 -5.49 1.75
CA LEU A 100 -9.58 -4.79 1.11
C LEU A 100 -9.30 -5.35 -0.28
N LYS A 101 -9.20 -4.43 -1.25
CA LYS A 101 -8.67 -4.70 -2.58
C LYS A 101 -7.39 -3.91 -2.73
N MET A 102 -6.28 -4.60 -2.98
CA MET A 102 -4.96 -3.98 -3.01
C MET A 102 -4.10 -4.62 -4.10
N GLN A 103 -3.36 -3.77 -4.80
CA GLN A 103 -2.34 -4.16 -5.78
C GLN A 103 -1.02 -3.53 -5.39
N LEU A 104 0.06 -4.30 -5.53
CA LEU A 104 1.44 -3.86 -5.37
C LEU A 104 2.17 -4.12 -6.68
N TYR A 105 2.73 -3.07 -7.23
CA TYR A 105 3.55 -3.08 -8.42
C TYR A 105 4.72 -2.11 -8.24
N VAL A 106 5.75 -2.27 -9.05
CA VAL A 106 6.91 -1.39 -9.12
C VAL A 106 6.87 -0.65 -10.46
N GLU A 107 7.10 0.66 -10.41
CA GLU A 107 7.45 1.46 -11.58
C GLU A 107 8.98 1.53 -11.64
N GLU A 108 9.57 0.94 -12.67
CA GLU A 108 11.01 0.88 -12.82
C GLU A 108 11.45 1.57 -14.11
N ARG A 109 12.39 2.50 -14.02
CA ARG A 109 12.95 3.18 -15.20
C ARG A 109 13.65 2.15 -16.09
N THR A 110 13.36 2.16 -17.40
CA THR A 110 13.98 1.28 -18.40
C THR A 110 15.51 1.33 -18.40
N GLN A 111 16.10 2.48 -18.04
CA GLN A 111 17.55 2.67 -17.94
C GLN A 111 17.92 3.31 -16.60
N LYS A 112 18.55 2.54 -15.72
CA LYS A 112 19.14 3.05 -14.46
C LYS A 112 20.54 3.57 -14.77
N GLY A 113 20.84 4.81 -14.39
CA GLY A 113 22.19 5.37 -14.54
C GLY A 113 23.21 4.51 -13.79
N THR A 114 24.41 4.35 -14.35
CA THR A 114 25.54 3.67 -13.70
C THR A 114 26.10 4.46 -12.53
#